data_AF-A0A6G2DDP0-F1
#
_entry.id   AF-A0A6G2DDP0-F1
#
_cell.length_a   1.000
_cell.length_b   1.000
_cell.length_c   1.000
_cell.angle_alpha   90.00
_cell.angle_beta   90.00
_cell.angle_gamma   90.00
#
_symmetry.space_group_name_H-M   'P 1'
#
loop_
_entity.id
_entity.type
_entity.pdbx_description
1 polymer ?
#
loop_
_entity_poly.entity_id
_entity_poly.type
_entity_poly.pdbx_seq_one_letter_code
_entity_poly.pdbx_strand_id
1 'polypeptide(L)'
;DKQLEEKIDLPIGKKHVFSLADYTYKVENPDVASVKNGILEPLKEGTTNVIVSKDGKEVKKIPLKILASVKDAYTDRLDDWNGIIAGNQYYDSKNEQMAKLNQELEGKVADSLSSISSQADRTYLWEKFSNYKMSANLTATYRKLEEMAKQVTNPSSRYYQDETVVRTVRDSMEWMHKHVYNSEKSI
;
A
#
# COMPACT_ATOMS: atom_id res chain seq x y z
N ASP A 1 4.57 3.90 18.35
CA ASP A 1 3.17 3.56 18.06
C ASP A 1 2.62 4.47 16.98
N LYS A 2 1.72 3.93 16.16
CA LYS A 2 1.01 4.71 15.14
C LYS A 2 -0.03 5.60 15.80
N GLN A 3 -0.21 6.80 15.27
CA GLN A 3 -1.18 7.79 15.74
C GLN A 3 -2.02 8.26 14.56
N LEU A 4 -3.17 8.87 14.84
CA LEU A 4 -3.96 9.55 13.82
C LEU A 4 -3.14 10.70 13.21
N GLU A 5 -3.27 10.91 11.91
CA GLU A 5 -2.57 12.00 11.22
C GLU A 5 -2.96 13.36 11.84
N GLU A 6 -2.00 14.28 11.93
CA GLU A 6 -2.27 15.66 12.35
C GLU A 6 -2.73 16.53 11.17
N LYS A 7 -2.21 16.24 9.97
CA LYS A 7 -2.61 16.86 8.70
C LYS A 7 -2.29 15.92 7.54
N ILE A 8 -2.94 16.11 6.41
CA ILE A 8 -2.66 15.37 5.17
C ILE A 8 -2.49 16.37 4.02
N ASP A 9 -1.30 16.37 3.42
CA ASP A 9 -0.99 17.09 2.18
C ASP A 9 -0.81 16.05 1.06
N LEU A 10 -1.71 16.02 0.08
CA LEU A 10 -1.79 14.93 -0.91
C LEU A 10 -1.86 15.46 -2.36
N PRO A 11 -0.86 15.17 -3.21
CA PRO A 11 -0.93 15.52 -4.63
C PRO A 11 -2.00 14.75 -5.41
N ILE A 12 -2.61 15.39 -6.41
CA ILE A 12 -3.46 14.70 -7.40
C ILE A 12 -2.68 13.56 -8.05
N GLY A 13 -3.32 12.39 -8.12
CA GLY A 13 -2.74 11.15 -8.65
C GLY A 13 -2.02 10.29 -7.61
N LYS A 14 -1.86 10.75 -6.37
CA LYS A 14 -1.39 9.92 -5.25
C LYS A 14 -2.55 9.56 -4.33
N LYS A 15 -2.56 8.33 -3.84
CA LYS A 15 -3.56 7.84 -2.86
C LYS A 15 -2.94 7.79 -1.48
N HIS A 16 -3.77 7.94 -0.45
CA HIS A 16 -3.34 7.86 0.95
C HIS A 16 -4.08 6.74 1.69
N VAL A 17 -3.35 5.91 2.40
CA VAL A 17 -3.90 4.93 3.33
C VAL A 17 -3.68 5.47 4.73
N PHE A 18 -4.77 5.64 5.47
CA PHE A 18 -4.73 6.19 6.83
C PHE A 18 -3.91 5.31 7.76
N SER A 19 -3.34 5.87 8.82
CA SER A 19 -2.40 5.15 9.69
C SER A 19 -3.06 4.04 10.53
N LEU A 20 -4.31 4.26 10.96
CA LEU A 20 -5.07 3.35 11.82
C LEU A 20 -6.27 2.75 11.06
N ALA A 21 -6.38 1.42 11.05
CA ALA A 21 -7.42 0.70 10.30
C ALA A 21 -8.76 0.58 11.06
N ASP A 22 -8.75 0.72 12.39
CA ASP A 22 -9.91 0.57 13.26
C ASP A 22 -10.80 1.81 13.35
N TYR A 23 -10.50 2.84 12.54
CA TYR A 23 -11.26 4.08 12.46
C TYR A 23 -11.97 4.19 11.12
N THR A 24 -13.05 4.97 11.12
CA THR A 24 -13.77 5.33 9.90
C THR A 24 -13.41 6.75 9.48
N TYR A 25 -13.26 6.96 8.17
CA TYR A 25 -12.78 8.22 7.59
C TYR A 25 -13.74 8.70 6.52
N LYS A 26 -14.12 9.98 6.59
CA LYS A 26 -14.99 10.63 5.60
C LYS A 26 -14.45 12.00 5.24
N VAL A 27 -14.41 12.33 3.94
CA VAL A 27 -14.09 13.69 3.50
C VAL A 27 -15.31 14.59 3.69
N GLU A 28 -15.12 15.76 4.29
CA GLU A 28 -16.18 16.75 4.54
C GLU A 28 -16.71 17.36 3.23
N ASN A 29 -15.81 17.73 2.29
CA ASN A 29 -16.15 18.17 0.95
C ASN A 29 -15.82 17.09 -0.11
N PRO A 30 -16.83 16.36 -0.63
CA PRO A 30 -16.63 15.30 -1.62
C PRO A 30 -16.20 15.80 -3.00
N ASP A 31 -16.28 17.09 -3.29
CA ASP A 31 -15.80 17.66 -4.57
C ASP A 31 -14.26 17.73 -4.63
N VAL A 32 -13.60 17.70 -3.47
CA VAL A 32 -12.14 17.83 -3.33
C VAL A 32 -11.47 16.46 -3.29
N ALA A 33 -12.03 15.52 -2.53
CA ALA A 33 -11.50 14.16 -2.37
C ALA A 33 -12.60 13.19 -1.92
N SER A 34 -12.32 11.89 -2.02
CA SER A 34 -13.21 10.83 -1.53
C SER A 34 -12.43 9.76 -0.77
N VAL A 35 -13.09 9.02 0.11
CA VAL A 35 -12.52 7.79 0.70
C VAL A 35 -13.26 6.59 0.11
N LYS A 36 -12.52 5.67 -0.50
CA LYS A 36 -13.04 4.41 -1.06
C LYS A 36 -12.20 3.26 -0.51
N ASN A 37 -12.85 2.24 0.04
CA ASN A 37 -12.19 1.06 0.62
C ASN A 37 -11.09 1.42 1.65
N GLY A 38 -11.31 2.44 2.49
CA GLY A 38 -10.32 2.90 3.46
C GLY A 38 -9.16 3.72 2.88
N ILE A 39 -9.17 3.99 1.57
CA ILE A 39 -8.14 4.74 0.85
C ILE A 39 -8.68 6.11 0.45
N LEU A 40 -7.95 7.17 0.80
CA LEU A 40 -8.23 8.54 0.37
C LEU A 40 -7.73 8.77 -1.05
N GLU A 41 -8.64 9.22 -1.92
CA GLU A 41 -8.43 9.53 -3.32
C GLU A 41 -8.67 11.02 -3.61
N PRO A 42 -7.66 11.75 -4.12
CA PRO A 42 -7.82 13.15 -4.51
C PRO A 42 -8.65 13.26 -5.80
N LEU A 43 -9.50 14.29 -5.88
CA LEU A 43 -10.31 14.60 -7.07
C LEU A 43 -9.93 15.95 -7.68
N LYS A 44 -9.78 16.98 -6.84
CA LYS A 44 -9.48 18.35 -7.26
C LYS A 44 -8.64 19.08 -6.22
N GLU A 45 -7.78 19.99 -6.67
CA GLU A 45 -7.04 20.90 -5.79
C GLU A 45 -7.99 21.68 -4.87
N GLY A 46 -7.60 21.82 -3.61
CA GLY A 46 -8.41 22.50 -2.61
C GLY A 46 -8.09 22.06 -1.20
N THR A 47 -8.80 22.65 -0.25
CA THR A 47 -8.69 22.32 1.17
C THR A 47 -10.03 21.85 1.71
N THR A 48 -10.01 20.86 2.58
CA THR A 48 -11.17 20.30 3.29
C THR A 48 -10.68 19.65 4.58
N ASN A 49 -11.55 18.95 5.30
CA ASN A 49 -11.18 18.07 6.40
C ASN A 49 -11.51 16.61 6.09
N VAL A 50 -10.78 15.69 6.73
CA VAL A 50 -11.20 14.32 6.94
C VAL A 50 -11.78 14.21 8.35
N ILE A 51 -13.04 13.83 8.43
CA ILE A 51 -13.74 13.49 9.67
C ILE A 51 -13.34 12.06 10.04
N VAL A 52 -12.75 11.91 11.22
CA VAL A 52 -12.36 10.62 11.80
C VAL A 52 -13.37 10.25 12.86
N SER A 53 -13.93 9.04 12.75
CA SER A 53 -14.88 8.52 13.73
C SER A 53 -14.48 7.14 14.23
N LYS A 54 -14.66 6.92 15.54
CA LYS A 54 -14.52 5.62 16.22
C LYS A 54 -15.86 5.27 16.87
N ASP A 55 -16.33 4.04 16.68
CA ASP A 55 -17.60 3.58 17.24
C ASP A 55 -18.78 4.53 16.91
N GLY A 56 -18.79 5.08 15.70
CA GLY A 56 -19.81 6.01 15.20
C GLY A 56 -19.72 7.44 15.74
N LYS A 57 -18.73 7.77 16.59
CA LYS A 57 -18.54 9.11 17.13
C LYS A 57 -17.35 9.80 16.47
N GLU A 58 -17.54 11.05 16.06
CA GLU A 58 -16.44 11.89 15.61
C GLU A 58 -15.44 12.09 16.76
N VAL A 59 -14.16 11.81 16.47
CA VAL A 59 -13.05 11.92 17.44
C VAL A 59 -12.01 12.94 17.03
N LYS A 60 -11.91 13.26 15.73
CA LYS A 60 -10.93 14.20 15.18
C LYS A 60 -11.37 14.72 13.81
N LYS A 61 -10.98 15.95 13.48
CA LYS A 61 -10.94 16.47 12.11
C LYS A 61 -9.49 16.66 11.70
N ILE A 62 -9.07 16.00 10.62
CA ILE A 62 -7.73 16.12 10.07
C ILE A 62 -7.78 17.11 8.91
N PRO A 63 -7.05 18.24 8.96
CA PRO A 63 -6.91 19.14 7.81
C PRO A 63 -6.34 18.39 6.60
N LEU A 64 -7.04 18.49 5.46
CA LEU A 64 -6.66 17.89 4.19
C LEU A 64 -6.44 18.98 3.14
N LYS A 65 -5.26 18.98 2.52
CA LYS A 65 -4.92 19.82 1.37
C LYS A 65 -4.59 18.95 0.17
N ILE A 66 -5.38 19.08 -0.89
CA ILE A 66 -5.08 18.47 -2.17
C ILE A 66 -4.23 19.43 -2.99
N LEU A 67 -3.03 18.96 -3.35
CA LEU A 67 -2.03 19.70 -4.10
C LEU A 67 -2.12 19.36 -5.60
N ALA A 68 -1.56 20.22 -6.44
CA ALA A 68 -1.34 19.94 -7.85
C ALA A 68 -0.63 18.59 -8.06
N SER A 69 -0.86 17.98 -9.23
CA SER A 69 -0.23 16.71 -9.54
C SER A 69 1.29 16.85 -9.60
N VAL A 70 1.99 15.84 -9.05
CA VAL A 70 3.45 15.68 -9.18
C VAL A 70 3.81 14.79 -10.36
N LYS A 71 2.86 14.59 -11.30
CA LYS A 71 3.11 13.83 -12.51
C LYS A 71 4.14 14.57 -13.37
N ASP A 72 5.20 13.85 -13.73
CA ASP A 72 6.29 14.32 -14.55
C ASP A 72 6.86 13.18 -15.41
N ALA A 73 7.91 13.50 -16.17
CA ALA A 73 8.58 12.53 -17.03
C ALA A 73 9.17 11.33 -16.26
N TYR A 74 9.49 11.46 -14.96
CA TYR A 74 9.97 10.33 -14.16
C TYR A 74 8.82 9.38 -13.85
N THR A 75 7.67 9.90 -13.44
CA THR A 75 6.48 9.08 -13.20
C THR A 75 5.98 8.39 -14.47
N ASP A 76 6.04 9.05 -15.63
CA ASP A 76 5.71 8.41 -16.91
C ASP A 76 6.62 7.22 -17.21
N ARG A 77 7.93 7.33 -16.92
CA ARG A 77 8.87 6.21 -17.10
C ARG A 77 8.67 5.09 -16.09
N LEU A 78 8.20 5.39 -14.88
CA LEU A 78 7.79 4.37 -13.92
C LEU A 78 6.53 3.63 -14.39
N ASP A 79 5.58 4.34 -15.00
CA ASP A 79 4.39 3.71 -15.59
C ASP A 79 4.77 2.81 -16.78
N ASP A 80 5.67 3.25 -17.66
CA ASP A 80 6.23 2.43 -18.74
C ASP A 80 6.91 1.16 -18.17
N TRP A 81 7.75 1.34 -17.14
CA TRP A 81 8.44 0.23 -16.48
C TRP A 81 7.45 -0.78 -15.90
N ASN A 82 6.42 -0.31 -15.18
CA ASN A 82 5.36 -1.17 -14.65
C ASN A 82 4.60 -1.90 -15.76
N GLY A 83 4.36 -1.23 -16.89
CA GLY A 83 3.77 -1.82 -18.09
C GLY A 83 4.62 -2.96 -18.69
N ILE A 84 5.94 -2.91 -18.52
CA ILE A 84 6.87 -3.95 -19.01
C ILE A 84 7.00 -5.11 -18.01
N ILE A 85 7.21 -4.82 -16.72
CA ILE A 85 7.56 -5.86 -15.73
C ILE A 85 6.37 -6.58 -15.11
N ALA A 86 5.20 -5.93 -15.06
CA ALA A 86 3.97 -6.49 -14.50
C ALA A 86 2.87 -6.55 -15.56
N GLY A 87 2.76 -5.52 -16.41
CA GLY A 87 1.86 -5.55 -17.56
C GLY A 87 0.37 -5.63 -17.20
N ASN A 88 -0.02 -5.20 -16.00
CA ASN A 88 -1.41 -5.26 -15.52
C ASN A 88 -2.42 -4.59 -16.48
N GLN A 89 -1.99 -3.54 -17.21
CA GLN A 89 -2.82 -2.86 -18.22
C GLN A 89 -3.12 -3.70 -19.47
N TYR A 90 -2.35 -4.77 -19.70
CA TYR A 90 -2.50 -5.70 -20.82
C TYR A 90 -3.18 -7.01 -20.41
N TYR A 91 -3.63 -7.12 -19.16
CA TYR A 91 -4.28 -8.33 -18.67
C TYR A 91 -5.60 -8.60 -19.43
N ASP A 92 -5.72 -9.80 -19.98
CA ASP A 92 -6.95 -10.30 -20.61
C ASP A 92 -7.48 -11.49 -19.79
N SER A 93 -8.67 -11.33 -19.20
CA SER A 93 -9.32 -12.38 -18.39
C SER A 93 -9.73 -13.61 -19.21
N LYS A 94 -9.79 -13.50 -20.54
CA LYS A 94 -10.06 -14.63 -21.44
C LYS A 94 -8.79 -15.39 -21.82
N ASN A 95 -7.61 -14.84 -21.55
CA ASN A 95 -6.35 -15.52 -21.79
C ASN A 95 -6.04 -16.48 -20.63
N GLU A 96 -6.10 -17.78 -20.89
CA GLU A 96 -5.91 -18.81 -19.86
C GLU A 96 -4.55 -18.74 -19.17
N GLN A 97 -3.48 -18.34 -19.88
CA GLN A 97 -2.14 -18.24 -19.29
C GLN A 97 -2.03 -17.04 -18.35
N MET A 98 -2.62 -15.91 -18.73
CA MET A 98 -2.69 -14.73 -17.85
C MET A 98 -3.55 -15.02 -16.62
N ALA A 99 -4.71 -15.66 -16.80
CA ALA A 99 -5.57 -16.06 -15.70
C ALA A 99 -4.86 -17.02 -14.72
N LYS A 100 -4.11 -17.99 -15.25
CA LYS A 100 -3.31 -18.93 -14.43
C LYS A 100 -2.23 -18.21 -13.64
N LEU A 101 -1.48 -17.29 -14.26
CA LEU A 101 -0.46 -16.49 -13.57
C LEU A 101 -1.09 -15.63 -12.47
N ASN A 102 -2.22 -14.96 -12.77
CA ASN A 102 -2.94 -14.17 -11.79
C ASN A 102 -3.38 -15.04 -10.60
N GLN A 103 -3.98 -16.22 -10.85
CA GLN A 103 -4.39 -17.15 -9.79
C GLN A 103 -3.21 -17.65 -8.94
N GLU A 104 -2.04 -17.88 -9.54
CA GLU A 104 -0.83 -18.25 -8.81
C GLU A 104 -0.37 -17.11 -7.88
N LEU A 105 -0.32 -15.88 -8.40
CA LEU A 105 0.03 -14.70 -7.60
C LEU A 105 -0.97 -14.44 -6.48
N GLU A 106 -2.26 -14.63 -6.76
CA GLU A 106 -3.34 -14.59 -5.77
C GLU A 106 -3.09 -15.57 -4.61
N GLY A 107 -2.70 -16.81 -4.92
CA GLY A 107 -2.35 -17.82 -3.92
C GLY A 107 -1.14 -17.41 -3.09
N LYS A 108 -0.06 -16.96 -3.73
CA LYS A 108 1.17 -16.51 -3.05
C LYS A 108 0.92 -15.33 -2.12
N VAL A 109 0.10 -14.36 -2.55
CA VAL A 109 -0.27 -13.22 -1.70
C VAL A 109 -1.10 -13.68 -0.50
N ALA A 110 -2.09 -14.56 -0.69
CA ALA A 110 -2.87 -15.11 0.42
C ALA A 110 -2.00 -15.85 1.45
N ASP A 111 -1.09 -16.71 1.00
CA ASP A 111 -0.17 -17.43 1.88
C ASP A 111 0.77 -16.47 2.62
N SER A 112 1.21 -15.41 1.95
CA SER A 112 2.08 -14.40 2.57
C SER A 112 1.35 -13.58 3.63
N LEU A 113 0.10 -13.19 3.36
CA LEU A 113 -0.73 -12.44 4.30
C LEU A 113 -1.10 -13.29 5.53
N SER A 114 -1.40 -14.57 5.35
CA SER A 114 -1.79 -15.46 6.46
C SER A 114 -0.63 -15.83 7.38
N SER A 115 0.61 -15.77 6.88
CA SER A 115 1.81 -16.20 7.60
C SER A 115 2.73 -15.06 8.04
N ILE A 116 2.39 -13.80 7.76
CA ILE A 116 3.18 -12.65 8.20
C ILE A 116 3.07 -12.50 9.72
N SER A 117 4.20 -12.29 10.40
CA SER A 117 4.22 -12.06 11.84
C SER A 117 3.49 -10.75 12.17
N SER A 118 2.54 -10.80 13.09
CA SER A 118 1.80 -9.65 13.60
C SER A 118 2.27 -9.21 15.00
N GLN A 119 3.25 -9.91 15.58
CA GLN A 119 3.77 -9.63 16.92
C GLN A 119 4.41 -8.23 17.00
N ALA A 120 4.22 -7.57 18.14
CA ALA A 120 4.74 -6.22 18.37
C ALA A 120 6.28 -6.19 18.47
N ASP A 121 6.86 -7.26 19.03
CA ASP A 121 8.29 -7.50 19.22
C ASP A 121 8.88 -8.44 18.15
N ARG A 122 8.23 -8.53 16.98
CA ARG A 122 8.71 -9.38 15.88
C ARG A 122 10.15 -9.04 15.51
N THR A 123 10.93 -10.08 15.24
CA THR A 123 12.31 -9.97 14.70
C THR A 123 12.39 -10.32 13.21
N TYR A 124 11.27 -10.72 12.61
CA TYR A 124 11.12 -11.06 11.20
C TYR A 124 9.69 -10.80 10.71
N LEU A 125 9.52 -10.77 9.38
CA LEU A 125 8.19 -10.71 8.75
C LEU A 125 7.63 -12.10 8.49
N TRP A 126 8.46 -13.05 8.05
CA TRP A 126 8.06 -14.43 7.83
C TRP A 126 9.08 -15.38 8.46
N GLU A 127 8.61 -16.36 9.23
CA GLU A 127 9.45 -17.35 9.96
C GLU A 127 10.49 -18.00 9.05
N LYS A 128 10.06 -18.40 7.84
CA LYS A 128 10.91 -19.05 6.83
C LYS A 128 12.12 -18.21 6.42
N PHE A 129 12.06 -16.89 6.57
CA PHE A 129 13.11 -15.94 6.20
C PHE A 129 13.63 -15.16 7.41
N SER A 130 13.56 -15.75 8.61
CA SER A 130 13.86 -15.06 9.87
C SER A 130 15.31 -14.59 10.02
N ASN A 131 16.27 -15.29 9.41
CA ASN A 131 17.68 -14.92 9.49
C ASN A 131 18.08 -13.85 8.46
N TYR A 132 18.00 -12.57 8.82
CA TYR A 132 18.41 -11.47 7.94
C TYR A 132 19.91 -11.21 7.85
N LYS A 133 20.75 -11.99 8.53
CA LYS A 133 22.19 -12.02 8.20
C LYS A 133 22.45 -12.68 6.85
N MET A 134 21.47 -13.42 6.32
CA MET A 134 21.51 -13.97 4.98
C MET A 134 20.82 -13.00 4.01
N SER A 135 21.58 -12.37 3.12
CA SER A 135 21.06 -11.44 2.11
C SER A 135 20.00 -12.06 1.20
N ALA A 136 20.05 -13.38 0.99
CA ALA A 136 19.03 -14.14 0.28
C ALA A 136 17.65 -14.07 0.97
N ASN A 137 17.60 -14.13 2.30
CA ASN A 137 16.36 -14.01 3.07
C ASN A 137 15.80 -12.59 3.00
N LEU A 138 16.68 -11.59 3.05
CA LEU A 138 16.29 -10.19 2.85
C LEU A 138 15.60 -9.98 1.49
N THR A 139 16.22 -10.51 0.44
CA THR A 139 15.71 -10.44 -0.94
C THR A 139 14.38 -11.18 -1.07
N ALA A 140 14.26 -12.37 -0.47
CA ALA A 140 13.02 -13.15 -0.49
C ALA A 140 11.86 -12.41 0.20
N THR A 141 12.13 -11.74 1.32
CA THR A 141 11.17 -10.90 2.03
C THR A 141 10.70 -9.73 1.15
N TYR A 142 11.61 -8.97 0.53
CA TYR A 142 11.20 -7.88 -0.36
C TYR A 142 10.41 -8.36 -1.59
N ARG A 143 10.74 -9.53 -2.16
CA ARG A 143 9.99 -10.11 -3.29
C ARG A 143 8.55 -10.46 -2.92
N LYS A 144 8.28 -10.91 -1.69
CA LYS A 144 6.90 -11.12 -1.24
C LYS A 144 6.10 -9.81 -1.17
N LEU A 145 6.75 -8.72 -0.75
CA LEU A 145 6.13 -7.38 -0.77
C LEU A 145 5.90 -6.88 -2.20
N GLU A 146 6.81 -7.20 -3.13
CA GLU A 146 6.66 -6.92 -4.56
C GLU A 146 5.48 -7.70 -5.17
N GLU A 147 5.30 -8.99 -4.84
CA GLU A 147 4.15 -9.79 -5.28
C GLU A 147 2.81 -9.16 -4.83
N MET A 148 2.75 -8.67 -3.58
CA MET A 148 1.60 -7.90 -3.08
C MET A 148 1.39 -6.60 -3.87
N ALA A 149 2.47 -5.86 -4.16
CA ALA A 149 2.41 -4.61 -4.91
C ALA A 149 1.90 -4.80 -6.36
N LYS A 150 2.24 -5.93 -7.00
CA LYS A 150 1.72 -6.29 -8.33
C LYS A 150 0.21 -6.52 -8.31
N GLN A 151 -0.28 -7.27 -7.31
CA GLN A 151 -1.71 -7.58 -7.19
C GLN A 151 -2.55 -6.38 -6.76
N VAL A 152 -2.05 -5.52 -5.86
CA VAL A 152 -2.79 -4.34 -5.42
C VAL A 152 -3.00 -3.28 -6.51
N THR A 153 -2.19 -3.36 -7.58
CA THR A 153 -2.27 -2.51 -8.76
C THR A 153 -2.88 -3.21 -9.98
N ASN A 154 -3.30 -4.47 -9.86
CA ASN A 154 -3.95 -5.22 -10.94
C ASN A 154 -5.48 -5.12 -10.83
N PRO A 155 -6.19 -4.45 -11.76
CA PRO A 155 -7.66 -4.31 -11.70
C PRO A 155 -8.44 -5.62 -11.66
N SER A 156 -7.84 -6.74 -12.10
CA SER A 156 -8.46 -8.08 -12.07
C SER A 156 -8.07 -8.91 -10.85
N SER A 157 -7.26 -8.37 -9.94
CA SER A 157 -6.92 -9.03 -8.67
C SER A 157 -8.02 -8.80 -7.63
N ARG A 158 -8.26 -9.78 -6.75
CA ARG A 158 -9.12 -9.60 -5.57
C ARG A 158 -8.52 -8.62 -4.56
N TYR A 159 -7.20 -8.39 -4.63
CA TYR A 159 -6.48 -7.44 -3.78
C TYR A 159 -6.37 -6.05 -4.42
N TYR A 160 -7.00 -5.81 -5.56
CA TYR A 160 -6.94 -4.51 -6.23
C TYR A 160 -7.43 -3.40 -5.30
N GLN A 161 -6.52 -2.47 -4.98
CA GLN A 161 -6.80 -1.37 -4.05
C GLN A 161 -7.32 -1.83 -2.66
N ASP A 162 -6.90 -3.00 -2.21
CA ASP A 162 -7.18 -3.50 -0.86
C ASP A 162 -6.32 -2.75 0.17
N GLU A 163 -6.95 -2.02 1.09
CA GLU A 163 -6.22 -1.22 2.08
C GLU A 163 -5.35 -2.05 3.03
N THR A 164 -5.75 -3.29 3.33
CA THR A 164 -5.01 -4.17 4.24
C THR A 164 -3.72 -4.60 3.58
N VAL A 165 -3.76 -4.91 2.28
CA VAL A 165 -2.57 -5.25 1.50
C VAL A 165 -1.66 -4.04 1.32
N VAL A 166 -2.20 -2.86 0.96
CA VAL A 166 -1.39 -1.63 0.85
C VAL A 166 -0.70 -1.32 2.18
N ARG A 167 -1.43 -1.39 3.29
CA ARG A 167 -0.91 -1.16 4.63
C ARG A 167 0.15 -2.17 5.01
N THR A 168 -0.07 -3.45 4.71
CA THR A 168 0.91 -4.52 4.96
C THR A 168 2.22 -4.23 4.23
N VAL A 169 2.17 -3.83 2.96
CA VAL A 169 3.37 -3.47 2.20
C VAL A 169 4.06 -2.26 2.83
N ARG A 170 3.33 -1.18 3.11
CA ARG A 170 3.90 0.05 3.70
C ARG A 170 4.56 -0.20 5.05
N ASP A 171 3.87 -0.90 5.94
CA ASP A 171 4.34 -1.19 7.30
C ASP A 171 5.56 -2.11 7.28
N SER A 172 5.54 -3.09 6.38
CA SER A 172 6.66 -4.00 6.18
C SER A 172 7.88 -3.28 5.62
N MET A 173 7.70 -2.37 4.65
CA MET A 173 8.80 -1.55 4.11
C MET A 173 9.41 -0.65 5.20
N GLU A 174 8.58 -0.01 6.03
CA GLU A 174 9.02 0.80 7.16
C GLU A 174 9.78 -0.03 8.20
N TRP A 175 9.23 -1.17 8.59
CA TRP A 175 9.86 -2.07 9.56
C TRP A 175 11.20 -2.61 9.03
N MET A 176 11.23 -3.07 7.79
CA MET A 176 12.46 -3.55 7.14
C MET A 176 13.51 -2.44 7.08
N HIS A 177 13.12 -1.22 6.75
CA HIS A 177 14.03 -0.09 6.75
C HIS A 177 14.62 0.18 8.15
N LYS A 178 13.75 0.28 9.16
CA LYS A 178 14.16 0.60 10.53
C LYS A 178 15.06 -0.46 11.16
N HIS A 179 14.77 -1.74 10.91
CA HIS A 179 15.42 -2.83 11.65
C HIS A 179 16.48 -3.58 10.86
N VAL A 180 16.40 -3.58 9.52
CA VAL A 180 17.18 -4.53 8.70
C VAL A 180 18.00 -3.85 7.59
N TYR A 181 17.41 -2.96 6.79
CA TYR A 181 18.02 -2.36 5.59
C TYR A 181 17.95 -0.82 5.60
N ASN A 182 19.03 -0.19 6.05
CA ASN A 182 19.18 1.27 6.03
C ASN A 182 20.65 1.67 5.92
N SER A 183 20.91 2.96 5.74
CA SER A 183 22.23 3.53 5.51
C SER A 183 23.23 3.30 6.66
N GLU A 184 22.76 2.96 7.86
CA GLU A 184 23.62 2.67 9.03
C GLU A 184 24.00 1.19 9.12
N LYS A 185 23.39 0.32 8.31
CA LYS A 185 23.66 -1.13 8.30
C LYS A 185 24.66 -1.47 7.20
N SER A 186 25.74 -2.12 7.59
CA SER A 186 26.53 -2.92 6.64
C SER A 186 25.83 -4.26 6.46
N ILE A 187 25.60 -4.64 5.20
CA ILE A 187 24.89 -5.87 4.81
C ILE A 187 25.87 -6.78 4.09
#